data_AF-A0A2A7B1F8-F1
#
_entry.id   AF-A0A2A7B1F8-F1
#
_cell.length_a   1.000
_cell.length_b   1.000
_cell.length_c   1.000
_cell.angle_alpha   90.00
_cell.angle_beta   90.00
_cell.angle_gamma   90.00
#
_symmetry.space_group_name_H-M   'P 1'
#
loop_
_entity.id
_entity.type
_entity.pdbx_description
1 polymer ?
#
loop_
_entity_poly.entity_id
_entity_poly.type
_entity_poly.pdbx_seq_one_letter_code
_entity_poly.pdbx_strand_id
1 'polypeptide(L)' 'MRIQYTLKVYPAGLGRSVYRTITICGTDTLDQLCMAILNAFDFTAEHLYEFCMDNKMYSEDCYSSLGSSPSARMAA' A
#
# COMPACT_ATOMS: atom_id res chain seq x y z
N MET A 1 19.93 -6.82 12.68
CA MET A 1 19.38 -7.84 11.75
C MET A 1 18.61 -7.12 10.67
N ARG A 2 18.84 -7.43 9.39
CA ARG A 2 18.04 -6.89 8.29
C ARG A 2 16.79 -7.75 8.17
N ILE A 3 15.65 -7.23 8.57
CA ILE A 3 14.36 -7.93 8.41
C ILE A 3 13.98 -7.83 6.93
N GLN A 4 13.52 -8.94 6.37
CA GLN A 4 13.04 -9.02 4.99
C GLN A 4 11.68 -9.69 4.99
N TYR A 5 10.71 -9.05 4.34
CA TYR A 5 9.35 -9.53 4.23
C TYR A 5 9.10 -10.07 2.83
N THR A 6 8.38 -11.19 2.76
CA THR A 6 7.79 -11.70 1.52
C THR A 6 6.29 -11.60 1.66
N LEU A 7 5.66 -10.78 0.82
CA LEU A 7 4.24 -10.45 0.90
C LEU A 7 3.51 -11.04 -0.29
N LYS A 8 2.33 -11.60 -0.05
CA LYS A 8 1.36 -11.92 -1.10
C LYS A 8 0.35 -10.79 -1.21
N VAL A 9 0.27 -10.19 -2.38
CA VAL A 9 -0.62 -9.06 -2.67
C VAL A 9 -1.75 -9.53 -3.58
N TYR A 10 -2.98 -9.31 -3.14
CA TYR A 10 -4.19 -9.72 -3.83
C TYR A 10 -5.00 -8.48 -4.19
N PRO A 11 -5.37 -8.27 -5.46
CA PRO A 11 -6.35 -7.26 -5.80
C PRO A 11 -7.69 -7.57 -5.12
N ALA A 12 -8.38 -6.53 -4.64
CA ALA A 12 -9.67 -6.68 -3.99
C ALA A 12 -10.66 -7.41 -4.92
N GLY A 13 -11.36 -8.42 -4.39
CA GLY A 13 -12.28 -9.26 -5.17
C GLY A 13 -11.64 -10.36 -6.02
N LEU A 14 -10.30 -10.40 -6.16
CA LEU A 14 -9.60 -11.38 -7.02
C LEU A 14 -8.71 -12.38 -6.26
N GLY A 15 -8.85 -12.46 -4.92
CA GLY A 15 -7.91 -13.14 -4.03
C GLY A 15 -7.66 -14.65 -4.24
N ARG A 16 -8.38 -15.30 -5.15
CA ARG A 16 -8.16 -16.72 -5.52
C ARG A 16 -7.64 -16.93 -6.94
N SER A 17 -7.67 -15.89 -7.77
CA SER A 17 -7.34 -15.99 -9.21
C SER A 17 -6.07 -15.25 -9.55
N VAL A 18 -5.81 -14.13 -8.87
CA VAL A 18 -4.67 -13.26 -9.19
C VAL A 18 -4.00 -12.83 -7.90
N TYR A 19 -2.69 -13.05 -7.83
CA TYR A 19 -1.83 -12.48 -6.80
C TYR A 19 -0.44 -12.21 -7.37
N ARG A 20 0.32 -11.41 -6.63
CA ARG A 20 1.76 -11.21 -6.84
C ARG A 20 2.49 -11.46 -5.54
N THR A 21 3.67 -12.04 -5.65
CA THR A 21 4.61 -12.16 -4.54
C THR A 21 5.62 -11.03 -4.69
N ILE A 22 5.74 -10.18 -3.67
CA ILE A 22 6.73 -9.11 -3.62
C ILE A 22 7.64 -9.30 -2.42
N THR A 23 8.83 -8.72 -2.51
CA THR A 23 9.84 -8.76 -1.45
C THR A 23 10.25 -7.35 -1.11
N ILE A 24 10.31 -7.03 0.17
CA ILE A 24 10.65 -5.71 0.68
C ILE A 24 11.49 -5.82 1.96
N CYS A 25 12.42 -4.89 2.17
CA CYS A 25 13.18 -4.81 3.41
C CYS A 25 12.34 -4.14 4.49
N GLY A 26 12.54 -4.53 5.76
CA GLY A 26 11.83 -3.91 6.89
C GLY A 26 12.22 -2.45 7.17
N THR A 27 13.20 -1.92 6.44
CA THR A 27 13.61 -0.51 6.48
C THR A 27 13.14 0.27 5.26
N ASP A 28 12.48 -0.36 4.30
CA ASP A 28 11.96 0.32 3.11
C ASP A 28 10.69 1.12 3.48
N THR A 29 10.47 2.23 2.78
CA THR A 29 9.34 3.13 3.01
C THR A 29 8.05 2.60 2.39
N LEU A 30 6.92 3.20 2.77
CA LEU A 30 5.62 2.90 2.14
C LEU A 30 5.59 3.29 0.65
N ASP A 31 6.35 4.31 0.23
CA ASP A 31 6.50 4.64 -1.20
C ASP A 31 7.17 3.48 -1.96
N GLN A 32 8.23 2.90 -1.38
CA GLN A 32 8.91 1.75 -1.99
C GLN A 32 8.00 0.52 -2.04
N LEU A 33 7.19 0.30 -1.00
CA LEU A 33 6.15 -0.73 -1.01
C LEU A 33 5.12 -0.49 -2.11
N CYS A 34 4.62 0.73 -2.25
CA CYS A 34 3.66 1.09 -3.30
C CYS A 34 4.23 0.83 -4.69
N MET A 35 5.45 1.29 -4.96
CA MET A 35 6.12 1.07 -6.25
C MET A 35 6.33 -0.42 -6.54
N ALA A 36 6.69 -1.22 -5.53
CA ALA A 36 6.82 -2.67 -5.68
C ALA A 36 5.48 -3.32 -6.05
N ILE A 37 4.36 -2.87 -5.46
CA ILE A 37 3.02 -3.34 -5.81
C ILE A 37 2.67 -2.93 -7.24
N LEU A 38 2.80 -1.66 -7.60
CA LEU A 38 2.44 -1.16 -8.94
C LEU A 38 3.24 -1.88 -10.03
N ASN A 39 4.55 -2.02 -9.86
CA ASN A 39 5.42 -2.74 -10.81
C ASN A 39 5.03 -4.21 -10.96
N ALA A 40 4.60 -4.87 -9.88
CA ALA A 40 4.21 -6.28 -9.95
C ALA A 40 2.93 -6.51 -10.76
N PHE A 41 2.08 -5.49 -10.88
CA PHE A 41 0.83 -5.52 -11.65
C PHE A 41 0.90 -4.74 -12.97
N ASP A 42 2.07 -4.19 -13.32
CA ASP A 42 2.30 -3.38 -14.53
C ASP A 42 1.40 -2.12 -14.60
N PHE A 43 1.24 -1.45 -13.45
CA PHE A 43 0.50 -0.20 -13.34
C PHE A 43 1.43 1.03 -13.34
N THR A 44 0.93 2.14 -13.87
CA THR A 44 1.62 3.44 -13.82
C THR A 44 1.45 4.10 -12.45
N ALA A 45 2.44 4.90 -12.04
CA ALA A 45 2.45 5.62 -10.76
C ALA A 45 1.76 7.00 -10.84
N GLU A 46 0.69 7.11 -11.62
CA GLU A 46 0.03 8.39 -11.92
C GLU A 46 -1.04 8.77 -10.90
N HIS A 47 -1.39 7.86 -9.99
CA HIS A 47 -2.46 8.05 -9.02
C HIS A 47 -1.92 8.07 -7.59
N LEU A 48 -2.57 8.87 -6.73
CA LEU A 48 -2.29 8.89 -5.30
C LEU A 48 -2.72 7.58 -4.64
N TYR A 49 -2.04 7.20 -3.57
CA TYR A 49 -2.30 5.96 -2.84
C TYR A 49 -2.44 6.20 -1.33
N GLU A 50 -3.14 5.27 -0.68
CA GLU A 50 -3.34 5.23 0.76
C GLU A 50 -3.23 3.78 1.24
N PHE A 51 -2.48 3.54 2.31
CA PHE A 51 -2.44 2.25 3.00
C PHE A 51 -3.34 2.31 4.22
N CYS A 52 -4.43 1.54 4.19
CA CYS A 52 -5.34 1.35 5.33
C CYS A 52 -4.95 0.06 6.07
N MET A 53 -4.36 0.16 7.26
CA MET A 53 -3.88 -1.03 7.99
C MET A 53 -5.01 -1.86 8.61
N ASP A 54 -6.18 -1.25 8.80
CA ASP A 54 -7.38 -1.88 9.36
C ASP A 54 -8.41 -2.27 8.28
N ASN A 55 -8.04 -2.14 7.00
CA ASN A 55 -8.90 -2.39 5.85
C ASN A 55 -10.19 -1.56 5.84
N LYS A 56 -10.20 -0.39 6.50
CA LYS A 56 -11.29 0.59 6.41
C LYS A 56 -10.79 1.82 5.66
N MET A 57 -11.46 2.19 4.57
CA MET A 57 -11.18 3.46 3.89
C MET A 57 -11.40 4.62 4.86
N TYR A 58 -10.49 5.60 4.83
CA TYR A 58 -10.53 6.80 5.68
C TYR A 58 -10.45 6.53 7.19
N SER A 59 -9.86 5.40 7.59
CA SER A 59 -9.57 5.17 9.00
C SER A 59 -8.56 6.17 9.54
N GLU A 60 -8.65 6.46 10.84
CA GLU A 60 -7.64 7.24 11.54
C GLU A 60 -6.27 6.52 11.64
N ASP A 61 -6.20 5.26 11.23
CA ASP A 61 -4.95 4.49 11.18
C ASP A 61 -4.46 4.25 9.73
N CYS A 62 -4.65 5.24 8.85
CA CYS A 62 -4.18 5.19 7.46
C CYS A 62 -2.89 6.00 7.22
N TYR A 63 -2.06 5.52 6.29
CA TYR A 63 -0.89 6.24 5.78
C TYR A 63 -1.15 6.71 4.34
N SER A 64 -1.18 8.04 4.12
CA SER A 64 -1.43 8.64 2.80
C SER A 64 -0.16 9.23 2.17
N SER A 65 -0.06 9.17 0.84
CA SER A 65 1.08 9.73 0.09
C SER A 65 1.16 11.27 0.11
N LEU A 66 0.13 11.94 0.63
CA LEU A 66 0.08 13.40 0.80
C LEU A 66 0.64 13.88 2.15
N GLY A 67 1.23 12.98 2.96
CA GLY A 67 1.93 13.35 4.19
C GLY A 67 1.03 13.90 5.30
N SER A 68 -0.28 13.70 5.20
CA SER A 68 -1.23 14.16 6.20
C SER A 68 -1.70 12.99 7.05
N SER A 69 -1.55 13.12 8.37
CA SER A 69 -2.28 12.32 9.34
C SER A 69 -3.81 12.47 9.11
N PRO A 70 -4.65 11.59 9.68
CA PRO A 70 -6.03 11.38 9.23
C PRO A 70 -6.99 12.57 9.37
N SER A 71 -6.55 13.62 10.06
CA SER A 71 -7.37 14.79 10.36
C SER A 71 -7.50 15.78 9.19
N ALA A 72 -6.66 15.71 8.15
CA ALA A 72 -6.61 16.75 7.12
C ALA A 72 -7.60 16.58 5.95
N ARG A 73 -8.48 15.56 5.97
CA ARG A 73 -9.56 15.43 4.98
C ARG A 73 -10.85 15.96 5.57
N MET A 74 -10.99 17.28 5.46
CA MET A 74 -12.20 18.07 5.69
C MET A 74 -13.48 17.30 5.38
N ALA A 75 -14.37 17.29 6.37
CA ALA A 75 -15.79 17.37 6.12
C ALA A 75 -16.05 18.52 5.12
N ALA A 76 -16.46 18.16 3.91
CA ALA A 76 -17.06 19.04 2.92
C ALA A 76 -18.32 18.37 2.41
#